data_AF-A0A9D4JF40-F1
#
_entry.id   AF-A0A9D4JF40-F1
#
_cell.length_a   1.000
_cell.length_b   1.000
_cell.length_c   1.000
_cell.angle_alpha   90.00
_cell.angle_beta   90.00
_cell.angle_gamma   90.00
#
_symmetry.space_group_name_H-M   'P 1'
#
loop_
_entity.id
_entity.type
_entity.pdbx_description
1 polymer ?
#
loop_
_entity_poly.entity_id
_entity_poly.type
_entity_poly.pdbx_seq_one_letter_code
_entity_poly.pdbx_strand_id
1 'polypeptide(L)'
;MYGTSKGAALNKFLADLVTLAEAFTEQSTEESIVKNGEKILVSLYHGGLVEEGLGLRFRKFTRKIMESTTHVQVQTLPPTSRAAKYHSLRSYFQVQEWIEADPRLLPTE
;
A
#
# COMPACT_ATOMS: atom_id res chain seq x y z
N MET A 1 16.62 -12.00 -1.43
CA MET A 1 15.67 -11.48 -0.43
C MET A 1 14.64 -10.58 -1.13
N TYR A 2 13.35 -10.88 -1.00
CA TYR A 2 12.27 -10.03 -1.51
C TYR A 2 11.70 -9.20 -0.36
N GLY A 3 12.20 -7.98 -0.12
CA GLY A 3 11.62 -7.11 0.92
C GLY A 3 12.54 -6.07 1.55
N THR A 4 13.86 -6.17 1.36
CA THR A 4 14.85 -5.33 2.08
C THR A 4 14.68 -3.83 1.81
N SER A 5 14.20 -3.43 0.62
CA SER A 5 13.91 -2.03 0.31
C SER A 5 12.58 -1.55 0.88
N LYS A 6 11.56 -2.41 0.98
CA LYS A 6 10.22 -2.02 1.49
C LYS A 6 10.28 -1.60 2.96
N GLY A 7 11.14 -2.23 3.76
CA GLY A 7 11.37 -1.85 5.16
C GLY A 7 11.96 -0.44 5.32
N ALA A 8 12.85 -0.02 4.42
CA ALA A 8 13.41 1.33 4.44
C ALA A 8 12.37 2.41 4.09
N ALA A 9 11.48 2.12 3.12
CA ALA A 9 10.34 2.99 2.83
C ALA A 9 9.36 3.07 4.00
N LEU A 10 9.14 1.96 4.71
CA LEU A 10 8.26 1.92 5.88
C LEU A 10 8.73 2.89 6.97
N ASN A 11 10.03 2.89 7.30
CA ASN A 11 10.60 3.81 8.28
C ASN A 11 10.52 5.28 7.84
N LYS A 12 10.65 5.54 6.54
CA LYS A 12 10.63 6.91 5.99
C LYS A 12 9.25 7.54 6.05
N PHE A 13 8.19 6.75 5.88
CA PHE A 13 6.82 7.24 5.79
C PHE A 13 5.92 6.75 6.93
N LEU A 14 6.51 6.27 8.03
CA LEU A 14 5.80 5.58 9.09
C LEU A 14 4.62 6.40 9.63
N ALA A 15 4.86 7.68 9.96
CA ALA A 15 3.82 8.58 10.49
C ALA A 15 2.66 8.75 9.50
N ASP A 16 2.95 9.04 8.24
CA ASP A 16 1.93 9.20 7.19
C ASP A 16 1.14 7.90 6.96
N LEU A 17 1.83 6.75 7.03
CA LEU A 17 1.20 5.44 6.87
C LEU A 17 0.27 5.08 8.03
N VAL A 18 0.61 5.47 9.26
CA VAL A 18 -0.26 5.28 10.42
C VAL A 18 -1.56 6.05 10.24
N THR A 19 -1.48 7.35 9.92
CA THR A 19 -2.68 8.17 9.67
C THR A 19 -3.54 7.63 8.52
N LEU A 20 -2.92 7.10 7.46
CA LEU A 20 -3.68 6.47 6.36
C LEU A 20 -4.33 5.15 6.77
N ALA A 21 -3.72 4.42 7.72
CA ALA A 21 -4.19 3.13 8.20
C ALA A 21 -5.34 3.24 9.22
N GLU A 22 -5.50 4.37 9.91
CA GLU A 22 -6.63 4.65 10.81
C GLU A 22 -7.99 4.45 10.10
N ALA A 23 -8.07 4.79 8.82
CA ALA A 23 -9.26 4.55 8.01
C ALA A 23 -9.67 3.06 7.94
N PHE A 24 -8.73 2.13 8.18
CA PHE A 24 -9.02 0.70 8.14
C PHE A 24 -9.60 0.16 9.46
N THR A 25 -9.38 0.87 10.57
CA THR A 25 -9.91 0.51 11.90
C THR A 25 -11.27 1.14 12.16
N GLU A 26 -11.56 2.29 11.54
CA GLU A 26 -12.84 2.99 11.65
C GLU A 26 -13.86 2.57 10.57
N GLN A 27 -15.13 2.91 10.79
CA GLN A 27 -16.16 2.80 9.76
C GLN A 27 -15.91 3.80 8.63
N SER A 28 -15.34 3.31 7.53
CA SER A 28 -14.93 4.11 6.38
C SER A 28 -15.70 3.75 5.12
N THR A 29 -15.81 4.71 4.20
CA THR A 29 -16.40 4.48 2.88
C THR A 29 -15.46 3.68 1.98
N GLU A 30 -16.03 2.95 1.01
CA GLU A 30 -15.25 2.20 0.01
C GLU A 30 -14.21 3.10 -0.68
N GLU A 31 -14.62 4.32 -1.06
CA GLU A 31 -13.75 5.29 -1.73
C GLU A 31 -12.56 5.71 -0.84
N SER A 32 -12.80 5.97 0.44
CA SER A 32 -11.76 6.32 1.41
C SER A 32 -10.72 5.20 1.56
N ILE A 33 -11.19 3.95 1.72
CA ILE A 33 -10.32 2.77 1.85
C ILE A 33 -9.48 2.56 0.59
N VAL A 34 -10.07 2.71 -0.59
CA VAL A 34 -9.35 2.55 -1.85
C VAL A 34 -8.29 3.64 -2.00
N LYS A 35 -8.64 4.91 -1.71
CA LYS A 35 -7.73 6.05 -1.81
C LYS A 35 -6.57 5.95 -0.81
N ASN A 36 -6.85 5.62 0.44
CA ASN A 36 -5.82 5.50 1.47
C ASN A 36 -4.93 4.27 1.23
N GLY A 37 -5.53 3.15 0.86
CA GLY A 37 -4.78 1.95 0.48
C GLY A 37 -3.87 2.17 -0.75
N GLU A 38 -4.30 2.96 -1.73
CA GLU A 38 -3.45 3.35 -2.86
C GLU A 38 -2.24 4.16 -2.40
N LYS A 39 -2.44 5.17 -1.53
CA LYS A 39 -1.34 5.97 -0.97
C LYS A 39 -0.35 5.11 -0.18
N ILE A 40 -0.85 4.18 0.64
CA ILE A 40 -0.02 3.22 1.38
C ILE A 40 0.84 2.40 0.41
N LEU A 41 0.24 1.86 -0.65
CA LEU A 41 0.95 1.09 -1.68
C LEU A 41 1.98 1.94 -2.43
N VAL A 42 1.65 3.17 -2.81
CA VAL A 42 2.60 4.09 -3.48
C VAL A 42 3.83 4.31 -2.61
N SER A 43 3.65 4.60 -1.32
CA SER A 43 4.75 4.76 -0.37
C SER A 43 5.60 3.50 -0.23
N LEU A 44 4.98 2.32 -0.10
CA LEU A 44 5.70 1.03 -0.03
C LEU A 44 6.56 0.74 -1.26
N TYR A 45 6.14 1.22 -2.43
CA TYR A 45 6.89 1.09 -3.68
C TYR A 45 7.79 2.29 -3.98
N HIS A 46 8.05 3.14 -2.98
CA HIS A 46 8.92 4.31 -3.06
C HIS A 46 8.45 5.29 -4.16
N GLY A 47 7.13 5.47 -4.27
CA GLY A 47 6.52 6.60 -4.97
C GLY A 47 6.41 7.81 -4.05
N GLY A 48 6.06 8.97 -4.62
CA GLY A 48 5.78 10.18 -3.85
C GLY A 48 4.32 10.21 -3.38
N LEU A 49 4.05 10.83 -2.23
CA LEU A 49 2.69 10.96 -1.68
C LEU A 49 1.79 11.91 -2.49
N VAL A 50 2.39 12.81 -3.26
CA VAL A 50 1.71 13.95 -3.91
C VAL A 50 1.33 13.64 -5.36
N GLU A 51 2.09 12.77 -6.04
CA GLU A 51 1.95 12.57 -7.48
C GLU A 51 2.29 11.12 -7.86
N GLU A 52 1.46 10.59 -8.77
CA GLU A 52 1.40 9.23 -9.31
C GLU A 52 0.77 8.17 -8.40
N GLY A 53 -0.54 7.99 -8.58
CA GLY A 53 -1.23 6.75 -8.27
C GLY A 53 -0.70 5.55 -9.08
N LEU A 54 -1.57 4.79 -9.71
CA LEU A 54 -1.20 3.49 -10.30
C LEU A 54 -0.35 3.55 -11.59
N GLY A 55 -0.02 4.76 -12.08
CA GLY A 55 1.01 5.00 -13.10
C GLY A 55 2.44 4.61 -12.65
N LEU A 56 2.66 4.50 -11.34
CA LEU A 56 3.92 4.08 -10.75
C LEU A 56 4.43 2.73 -11.29
N ARG A 57 3.50 1.82 -11.63
CA ARG A 57 3.84 0.48 -12.15
C ARG A 57 4.54 0.57 -13.50
N PHE A 58 4.02 1.39 -14.41
CA PHE A 58 4.62 1.60 -15.73
C PHE A 58 6.00 2.23 -15.59
N ARG A 59 6.12 3.32 -14.81
CA ARG A 59 7.42 3.99 -14.58
C ARG A 59 8.48 3.04 -13.99
N LYS A 60 8.11 2.22 -13.00
CA LYS A 60 9.01 1.23 -12.40
C LYS A 60 9.40 0.14 -13.39
N PHE A 61 8.49 -0.30 -14.25
CA PHE A 61 8.75 -1.26 -15.31
C PHE A 61 9.73 -0.70 -16.35
N THR A 62 9.43 0.48 -16.90
CA THR A 62 10.27 1.14 -17.91
C THR A 62 11.68 1.40 -17.38
N ARG A 63 11.81 1.95 -16.17
CA ARG A 63 13.11 2.13 -15.52
C ARG A 63 13.88 0.81 -15.39
N LYS A 64 13.22 -0.26 -14.94
CA LYS A 64 13.86 -1.57 -14.82
C LYS A 64 14.31 -2.12 -16.17
N ILE A 65 13.55 -1.91 -17.25
CA ILE A 65 13.98 -2.30 -18.59
C ILE A 65 15.21 -1.48 -19.02
N MET A 66 15.23 -0.18 -18.75
CA MET A 66 16.33 0.70 -19.15
C MET A 66 17.63 0.42 -18.38
N GLU A 67 17.53 0.06 -17.10
CA GLU A 67 18.69 -0.14 -16.22
C GLU A 67 19.19 -1.59 -16.17
N SER A 68 18.37 -2.58 -16.57
CA SER A 68 18.66 -4.00 -16.36
C SER A 68 19.13 -4.70 -17.63
N THR A 69 20.18 -5.52 -17.50
CA THR A 69 20.60 -6.53 -18.49
C THR A 69 19.84 -7.85 -18.33
N THR A 70 18.92 -7.94 -17.36
CA THR A 70 18.19 -9.16 -16.99
C THR A 70 16.67 -8.93 -16.96
N HIS A 71 15.91 -10.02 -17.00
CA HIS A 71 14.45 -10.02 -17.01
C HIS A 71 13.82 -9.28 -15.82
N VAL A 72 12.75 -8.53 -16.08
CA VAL A 72 12.01 -7.81 -15.04
C VAL A 72 11.25 -8.80 -14.15
N GLN A 73 11.61 -8.84 -12.89
CA GLN A 73 10.90 -9.61 -11.86
C GLN A 73 9.57 -8.93 -11.48
N VAL A 74 8.45 -9.55 -11.85
CA VAL A 74 7.09 -9.00 -11.70
C VAL A 74 6.73 -8.66 -10.26
N GLN A 75 7.18 -9.45 -9.28
CA GLN A 75 6.96 -9.24 -7.84
C GLN A 75 7.60 -7.95 -7.30
N THR A 76 8.55 -7.38 -8.03
CA THR A 76 9.20 -6.11 -7.67
C THR A 76 8.43 -4.88 -8.16
N LEU A 77 7.38 -5.09 -8.96
CA LEU A 77 6.53 -4.02 -9.47
C LEU A 77 5.37 -3.75 -8.50
N PRO A 78 4.86 -2.50 -8.47
CA PRO A 78 3.60 -2.18 -7.79
C PRO A 78 2.44 -3.03 -8.31
N PRO A 79 1.40 -3.30 -7.50
CA PRO A 79 0.18 -3.98 -7.96
C PRO A 79 -0.52 -3.19 -9.07
N THR A 80 -1.40 -3.86 -9.84
CA THR A 80 -2.28 -3.18 -10.80
C THR A 80 -3.39 -2.44 -10.06
N SER A 81 -4.06 -1.49 -10.73
CA SER A 81 -5.15 -0.69 -10.13
C SER A 81 -6.23 -1.53 -9.48
N ARG A 82 -6.69 -2.57 -10.19
CA ARG A 82 -7.70 -3.50 -9.69
C ARG A 82 -7.17 -4.32 -8.51
N ALA A 83 -5.94 -4.81 -8.60
CA ALA A 83 -5.34 -5.60 -7.53
C ALA A 83 -5.16 -4.77 -6.25
N ALA A 84 -4.72 -3.51 -6.37
CA ALA A 84 -4.63 -2.55 -5.28
C ALA A 84 -6.01 -2.32 -4.64
N LYS A 85 -7.02 -1.94 -5.42
CA LYS A 85 -8.40 -1.74 -4.94
C LYS A 85 -8.90 -2.92 -4.13
N TYR A 86 -8.89 -4.13 -4.72
CA TYR A 86 -9.46 -5.29 -4.03
C TYR A 86 -8.60 -5.78 -2.86
N HIS A 87 -7.28 -5.54 -2.88
CA HIS A 87 -6.43 -5.83 -1.74
C HIS A 87 -6.75 -4.92 -0.55
N SER A 88 -6.91 -3.60 -0.79
CA SER A 88 -7.31 -2.65 0.25
C SER A 88 -8.66 -3.05 0.86
N LEU A 89 -9.66 -3.36 0.03
CA LEU A 89 -10.98 -3.75 0.52
C LEU A 89 -10.97 -5.05 1.33
N ARG A 90 -10.25 -6.08 0.86
CA ARG A 90 -10.10 -7.33 1.65
C ARG A 90 -9.42 -7.07 2.99
N SER A 91 -8.40 -6.22 3.01
CA SER A 91 -7.67 -5.89 4.24
C SER A 91 -8.58 -5.13 5.21
N TYR A 92 -9.38 -4.19 4.71
CA TYR A 92 -10.37 -3.47 5.50
C TYR A 92 -11.39 -4.42 6.14
N PHE A 93 -12.09 -5.23 5.34
CA PHE A 93 -13.09 -6.15 5.88
C PHE A 93 -12.51 -7.14 6.88
N GLN A 94 -11.27 -7.60 6.65
CA GLN A 94 -10.58 -8.47 7.59
C GLN A 94 -10.31 -7.79 8.93
N VAL A 95 -9.87 -6.53 8.91
CA VAL A 95 -9.63 -5.73 10.13
C VAL A 95 -10.95 -5.49 10.87
N GLN A 96 -12.02 -5.17 10.15
CA GLN A 96 -13.34 -4.97 10.75
C GLN A 96 -13.85 -6.25 11.44
N GLU A 97 -13.71 -7.42 10.80
CA GLU A 97 -14.07 -8.72 11.39
C GLU A 97 -13.28 -8.99 12.68
N TRP A 98 -11.99 -8.65 12.71
CA TRP A 98 -11.17 -8.83 13.90
C TRP A 98 -11.54 -7.88 15.04
N ILE A 99 -11.80 -6.61 14.75
CA ILE A 99 -12.22 -5.62 15.74
C ILE A 99 -13.59 -6.00 16.32
N GLU A 100 -14.51 -6.50 15.48
CA GLU A 100 -15.81 -6.99 15.93
C GLU A 100 -15.66 -8.21 16.86
N ALA A 101 -14.70 -9.11 16.57
CA ALA A 101 -14.42 -10.27 17.41
C ALA A 101 -13.70 -9.92 18.73
N ASP A 102 -12.83 -8.91 18.73
CA ASP A 102 -12.13 -8.43 19.93
C ASP A 102 -11.94 -6.90 19.90
N PRO A 103 -12.82 -6.14 20.59
CA PRO A 103 -12.76 -4.67 20.62
C PRO A 103 -11.46 -4.09 21.20
N ARG A 104 -10.63 -4.88 21.87
CA ARG A 104 -9.32 -4.44 22.39
C ARG A 104 -8.27 -4.28 21.31
N LEU A 105 -8.56 -4.70 20.08
CA LEU A 105 -7.67 -4.56 18.92
C LEU A 105 -7.70 -3.14 18.32
N LEU A 106 -8.53 -2.24 18.85
CA LEU A 106 -8.46 -0.82 18.51
C LEU A 106 -7.10 -0.24 18.97
N PRO A 107 -6.44 0.58 18.13
CA PRO A 107 -5.24 1.30 18.55
C PRO A 107 -5.50 2.09 19.83
N THR A 108 -4.62 1.97 20.82
CA THR A 108 -4.65 2.78 22.04
C THR A 108 -3.78 4.02 21.83
N GLU A 109 -4.20 5.17 22.36
CA GLU A 109 -3.42 6.42 22.35
C GLU A 109 -2.06 6.28 23.05
#